data_AF-R5CL63-F1
#
_entry.id   AF-R5CL63-F1
#
_cell.length_a   1.000
_cell.length_b   1.000
_cell.length_c   1.000
_cell.angle_alpha   90.00
_cell.angle_beta   90.00
_cell.angle_gamma   90.00
#
_symmetry.space_group_name_H-M   'P 1'
#
loop_
_entity.id
_entity.type
_entity.pdbx_description
1 polymer ?
#
loop_
_entity_poly.entity_id
_entity_poly.type
_entity_poly.pdbx_seq_one_letter_code
_entity_poly.pdbx_strand_id
1 'polypeptide(L)' 'MQDTKKTNTDKTTIGLLINAKLRERKQSVVWLAGQLGCSRTNVYKIFGKKSIDTDELMKISRILNFDFFKLYSDKLKNG' A
#
# COMPACT_ATOMS: atom_id res chain seq x y z
N MET A 1 12.37 -12.26 15.81
CA MET A 1 12.00 -10.87 16.14
C MET A 1 12.87 -9.95 15.31
N GLN A 2 12.30 -9.13 14.43
CA GLN A 2 12.99 -7.95 13.90
C GLN A 2 11.95 -6.85 13.76
N ASP A 3 11.81 -6.08 14.84
CA ASP A 3 11.27 -4.74 14.84
C ASP A 3 12.35 -3.80 14.31
N THR A 4 12.07 -3.10 13.22
CA THR A 4 12.81 -1.90 12.84
C THR A 4 11.82 -0.83 12.41
N LYS A 5 11.35 -0.06 13.40
CA LYS A 5 10.81 1.29 13.21
C LYS A 5 11.96 2.19 12.75
N LYS A 6 11.93 2.62 11.50
CA LYS A 6 12.67 3.80 11.03
C LYS A 6 11.87 4.47 9.92
N THR A 7 10.91 5.31 10.30
CA THR A 7 10.14 6.14 9.37
C THR A 7 10.97 7.37 9.00
N ASN A 8 11.64 7.31 7.84
CA ASN A 8 12.10 8.51 7.13
C ASN A 8 10.85 9.20 6.55
N THR A 9 10.39 10.26 7.21
CA THR A 9 9.09 10.89 7.00
C THR A 9 8.92 11.58 5.62
N ASP A 10 10.01 11.85 4.87
CA ASP A 10 9.94 12.68 3.66
C ASP A 10 9.68 11.96 2.33
N LYS A 11 9.52 10.62 2.32
CA LYS A 11 9.30 9.87 1.05
C LYS A 11 8.23 8.78 1.12
N THR A 12 7.29 8.86 2.05
CA THR A 12 6.22 7.88 2.17
C THR A 12 5.19 8.05 1.05
N THR A 13 5.32 7.23 0.00
CA THR A 13 4.34 7.14 -1.10
C THR A 13 3.24 6.15 -0.80
N ILE A 14 2.13 6.23 -1.55
CA ILE A 14 1.03 5.26 -1.40
C ILE A 14 1.47 3.83 -1.74
N GLY A 15 2.34 3.65 -2.74
CA GLY A 15 2.89 2.33 -3.07
C GLY A 15 3.68 1.72 -1.92
N LEU A 16 4.50 2.52 -1.22
CA LEU A 16 5.25 2.07 -0.05
C LEU A 16 4.32 1.75 1.14
N LEU A 17 3.27 2.54 1.33
CA LEU A 17 2.25 2.29 2.37
C LEU A 17 1.50 0.98 2.13
N ILE A 18 1.14 0.69 0.87
CA ILE A 18 0.51 -0.57 0.49
C ILE A 18 1.44 -1.75 0.78
N ASN A 19 2.73 -1.63 0.41
CA ASN A 19 3.72 -2.67 0.71
C ASN A 19 3.89 -2.89 2.22
N ALA A 20 3.96 -1.81 3.00
CA ALA A 20 4.03 -1.89 4.45
C ALA A 20 2.81 -2.61 5.05
N LYS A 21 1.60 -2.26 4.58
CA LYS A 21 0.36 -2.90 5.06
C LYS A 21 0.26 -4.38 4.66
N LEU A 22 0.72 -4.74 3.46
CA LEU A 22 0.78 -6.13 3.01
C LEU A 22 1.68 -6.96 3.94
N ARG A 23 2.87 -6.44 4.27
CA ARG A 23 3.82 -7.08 5.19
C ARG A 23 3.29 -7.17 6.61
N GLU A 24 2.61 -6.13 7.10
CA GLU A 24 1.93 -6.12 8.41
C GLU A 24 0.90 -7.25 8.50
N ARG A 25 0.15 -7.49 7.42
CA ARG A 25 -0.81 -8.60 7.30
C ARG A 25 -0.16 -9.97 7.09
N LYS A 26 1.17 -10.05 7.04
CA LYS A 26 1.94 -11.28 6.76
C LYS A 26 1.53 -11.97 5.46
N GLN A 27 1.07 -11.19 4.48
CA GLN A 27 0.68 -11.69 3.17
C GLN A 27 1.83 -11.56 2.17
N SER A 28 1.87 -12.46 1.19
CA SER A 28 2.91 -12.45 0.16
C SER A 28 2.54 -11.59 -1.04
N VAL A 29 3.54 -11.17 -1.82
CA VAL A 29 3.33 -10.48 -3.10
C VAL A 29 2.55 -11.35 -4.09
N VAL A 30 2.80 -12.67 -4.08
CA VAL A 30 2.05 -13.64 -4.90
C VAL A 30 0.58 -13.66 -4.51
N TRP A 31 0.28 -13.65 -3.20
CA TRP A 31 -1.09 -13.60 -2.71
C TRP A 31 -1.81 -12.34 -3.18
N LEU A 32 -1.18 -11.17 -3.04
CA LEU A 32 -1.77 -9.90 -3.51
C LEU A 32 -1.97 -9.89 -5.02
N ALA A 33 -1.01 -10.42 -5.78
CA ALA A 33 -1.13 -10.55 -7.24
C ALA A 33 -2.32 -11.42 -7.63
N GLY A 34 -2.54 -12.54 -6.93
CA GLY A 34 -3.72 -13.40 -7.11
C GLY A 34 -5.04 -12.68 -6.78
N GLN A 35 -5.08 -11.93 -5.69
CA GLN A 35 -6.28 -11.15 -5.32
C GLN A 35 -6.59 -10.02 -6.31
N LEU A 36 -5.56 -9.42 -6.92
CA LEU A 36 -5.70 -8.38 -7.94
C LEU A 36 -5.91 -8.94 -9.36
N GLY A 37 -5.79 -10.25 -9.56
CA GLY A 37 -5.84 -10.87 -10.89
C GLY A 37 -4.72 -10.40 -11.81
N CYS A 38 -3.53 -10.13 -11.28
CA CYS A 38 -2.40 -9.58 -12.04
C CYS A 38 -1.08 -10.31 -11.75
N SER A 39 0.00 -9.93 -12.45
CA SER A 39 1.32 -10.54 -12.24
C SER A 39 2.04 -9.93 -11.03
N ARG A 40 2.98 -10.70 -10.43
CA ARG A 40 3.89 -10.18 -9.39
C ARG A 40 4.59 -8.90 -9.81
N THR A 41 5.00 -8.80 -11.08
CA THR A 41 5.66 -7.61 -11.64
C THR A 41 4.77 -6.38 -11.55
N ASN A 42 3.46 -6.52 -11.78
CA ASN A 42 2.52 -5.40 -11.64
C ASN A 42 2.40 -4.96 -10.18
N VAL A 43 2.43 -5.90 -9.22
CA VAL A 43 2.44 -5.57 -7.79
C VAL A 43 3.70 -4.79 -7.40
N TYR A 44 4.87 -5.20 -7.87
CA TYR A 44 6.10 -4.42 -7.63
C TYR A 44 6.05 -3.03 -8.26
N LYS A 45 5.45 -2.89 -9.46
CA LYS A 45 5.20 -1.57 -10.07
C LYS A 45 4.30 -0.72 -9.17
N ILE A 46 3.23 -1.26 -8.60
CA ILE A 46 2.36 -0.56 -7.65
C ILE A 46 3.16 -0.01 -6.47
N PHE A 47 4.07 -0.79 -5.90
CA PHE A 47 4.87 -0.34 -4.76
C PHE A 47 5.80 0.83 -5.08
N GLY A 48 6.22 0.97 -6.33
CA GLY A 48 7.03 2.10 -6.81
C GLY A 48 6.22 3.36 -7.15
N LYS A 49 4.88 3.29 -7.20
CA LYS A 49 4.04 4.42 -7.59
C LYS A 49 3.93 5.45 -6.47
N LYS A 50 4.10 6.74 -6.82
CA LYS A 50 3.84 7.88 -5.90
C LYS A 50 2.35 8.06 -5.62
N SER A 51 1.54 7.88 -6.66
CA SER A 51 0.08 7.93 -6.68
C SER A 51 -0.45 6.75 -7.48
N ILE A 52 -1.63 6.27 -7.14
CA ILE A 52 -2.34 5.25 -7.91
C ILE A 52 -3.76 5.73 -8.22
N ASP A 53 -4.37 5.15 -9.23
CA ASP A 53 -5.75 5.43 -9.58
C ASP A 53 -6.69 5.07 -8.41
N THR A 54 -7.79 5.83 -8.26
CA THR A 54 -8.71 5.65 -7.11
C THR A 54 -9.42 4.31 -7.13
N ASP A 55 -9.72 3.73 -8.29
CA ASP A 55 -10.34 2.40 -8.37
C ASP A 55 -9.32 1.31 -8.02
N GLU A 56 -8.07 1.47 -8.43
CA GLU A 56 -6.96 0.59 -8.03
C GLU A 56 -6.75 0.66 -6.50
N LEU A 57 -6.75 1.87 -5.93
CA LEU A 57 -6.65 2.09 -4.48
C LEU A 57 -7.83 1.49 -3.71
N MET A 58 -9.05 1.62 -4.23
CA MET A 58 -10.25 1.05 -3.62
C MET A 58 -10.18 -0.48 -3.57
N LYS A 59 -9.78 -1.13 -4.67
CA LYS A 59 -9.61 -2.59 -4.72
C LYS A 59 -8.57 -3.05 -3.70
N ILE A 60 -7.41 -2.40 -3.67
CA ILE A 60 -6.34 -2.72 -2.71
C ILE A 60 -6.79 -2.47 -1.27
N SER A 61 -7.53 -1.39 -1.01
CA SER A 61 -8.10 -1.08 0.30
C SER A 61 -9.02 -2.19 0.80
N ARG A 62 -9.87 -2.73 -0.08
CA ARG A 62 -10.76 -3.85 0.25
C ARG A 62 -10.00 -5.15 0.50
N ILE A 63 -9.07 -5.51 -0.40
CA ILE A 63 -8.24 -6.73 -0.28
C ILE A 63 -7.42 -6.72 1.01
N LEU A 64 -6.78 -5.58 1.31
CA LEU A 64 -5.99 -5.38 2.52
C LEU A 64 -6.82 -4.85 3.69
N ASN A 65 -8.16 -4.88 3.60
CA ASN A 65 -9.13 -4.38 4.58
C ASN A 65 -8.56 -3.22 5.43
N PHE A 66 -8.16 -2.16 4.73
CA PHE A 66 -7.53 -0.97 5.28
C PHE A 66 -7.90 0.23 4.41
N ASP A 67 -8.40 1.30 5.03
CA ASP A 67 -8.76 2.52 4.33
C ASP A 67 -7.53 3.37 4.05
N PHE A 68 -6.97 3.22 2.84
CA PHE A 68 -5.86 4.05 2.39
C PHE A 68 -6.28 5.49 2.04
N PHE A 69 -7.57 5.75 1.76
CA PHE A 69 -8.07 7.11 1.48
C PHE A 69 -7.99 7.98 2.73
N LYS A 70 -8.22 7.39 3.90
CA LYS A 70 -8.07 8.09 5.19
C LYS A 70 -6.71 8.76 5.35
N LEU A 71 -5.64 8.16 4.83
CA LEU A 71 -4.29 8.77 4.90
C LEU A 71 -4.22 10.10 4.15
N TYR A 72 -4.91 10.21 3.01
CA TYR A 72 -5.02 11.46 2.27
C TYR A 72 -5.93 12.46 2.97
N SER A 73 -7.08 12.01 3.46
CA SER A 73 -8.02 12.86 4.21
C SER A 73 -7.40 13.43 5.47
N ASP A 74 -6.63 12.64 6.22
CA ASP A 74 -5.94 13.09 7.43
C ASP A 74 -4.81 14.07 7.08
N LYS A 75 -4.08 13.81 5.99
CA LYS A 75 -3.07 14.75 5.49
C LYS A 75 -3.69 16.09 5.06
N LEU A 76 -4.88 16.07 4.44
CA LEU A 76 -5.60 17.28 4.04
C LEU A 76 -6.10 18.09 5.25
N LYS A 77 -6.50 17.44 6.34
CA LYS A 77 -6.95 18.11 7.57
C LYS A 77 -5.81 18.74 8.37
N ASN A 78 -4.62 18.15 8.28
CA ASN A 78 -3.45 18.52 9.07
C ASN A 78 -2.45 19.42 8.31
N GLY A 79 -2.78 19.82 7.08
CA GLY A 79 -1.98 20.74 6.26
C GLY A 79 -2.69 22.07 6.11
#